data_AF-X1KX91-F1
#
_entry.id   AF-X1KX91-F1
#
_cell.length_a   1.000
_cell.length_b   1.000
_cell.length_c   1.000
_cell.angle_alpha   90.00
_cell.angle_beta   90.00
_cell.angle_gamma   90.00
#
_symmetry.space_group_name_H-M   'P 1'
#
loop_
_entity.id
_entity.type
_entity.pdbx_description
1 polymer ?
#
loop_
_entity_poly.entity_id
_entity_poly.type
_entity_poly.pdbx_seq_one_letter_code
_entity_poly.pdbx_strand_id
1 'polypeptide(L)'
;QCDGTDDQVQINNAIAALPAGIGGTVLLLEGNYSIATSGIDITTSSVALVGSGKGTILRRAWNSGFTSNDGVITVGDGTNAYEGIVIANLSIDGQKTTHAGNANHCI
;
A
#
# COMPACT_ATOMS: atom_id res chain seq x y z
N GLN A 1 5.66 6.55 -12.88
CA GLN A 1 6.73 5.54 -12.79
C GLN A 1 7.08 5.41 -11.32
N CYS A 2 7.27 4.19 -10.83
CA CYS A 2 7.84 3.98 -9.50
C CYS A 2 9.36 4.09 -9.63
N ASP A 3 9.97 4.98 -8.88
CA ASP A 3 11.39 5.34 -9.00
C ASP A 3 12.19 5.04 -7.72
N GLY A 4 11.54 4.46 -6.71
CA GLY A 4 12.14 4.19 -5.41
C GLY A 4 12.02 5.36 -4.43
N THR A 5 11.29 6.42 -4.78
CA THR A 5 10.96 7.57 -3.92
C THR A 5 9.45 7.81 -3.94
N ASP A 6 8.83 7.82 -2.77
CA ASP A 6 7.40 8.11 -2.62
C ASP A 6 6.50 7.29 -3.57
N ASP A 7 6.80 6.00 -3.73
CA ASP A 7 6.13 5.11 -4.69
C ASP A 7 4.64 4.92 -4.38
N GLN A 8 4.21 5.17 -3.13
CA GLN A 8 2.81 5.17 -2.74
C GLN A 8 1.98 6.15 -3.57
N VAL A 9 2.57 7.26 -4.04
CA VAL A 9 1.84 8.24 -4.86
C VAL A 9 1.40 7.61 -6.18
N GLN A 10 2.28 6.90 -6.87
CA GLN A 10 1.93 6.30 -8.15
C GLN A 10 1.03 5.07 -7.97
N ILE A 11 1.21 4.31 -6.89
CA ILE A 11 0.33 3.17 -6.56
C ILE A 11 -1.09 3.65 -6.22
N ASN A 12 -1.23 4.66 -5.35
CA ASN A 12 -2.53 5.26 -5.01
C ASN A 12 -3.23 5.86 -6.24
N ASN A 13 -2.47 6.53 -7.11
CA ASN A 13 -3.01 7.03 -8.38
C ASN A 13 -3.49 5.89 -9.30
N ALA A 14 -2.78 4.76 -9.34
CA ALA A 14 -3.20 3.59 -10.12
C ALA A 14 -4.49 2.96 -9.57
N ILE A 15 -4.63 2.89 -8.24
CA ILE A 15 -5.85 2.43 -7.58
C ILE A 15 -7.02 3.40 -7.88
N ALA A 16 -6.80 4.70 -7.75
CA ALA A 16 -7.81 5.72 -8.02
C ALA A 16 -8.23 5.79 -9.51
N ALA A 17 -7.37 5.34 -10.42
CA ALA A 17 -7.67 5.25 -11.84
C ALA A 17 -8.49 4.01 -12.22
N LEU A 18 -8.73 3.08 -11.30
CA LEU A 18 -9.59 1.93 -11.56
C LEU A 18 -11.04 2.37 -11.82
N PRO A 19 -11.77 1.71 -12.73
CA PRO A 19 -13.15 2.05 -13.01
C PRO A 19 -14.03 1.96 -11.74
N ALA A 20 -14.66 3.08 -11.38
CA ALA A 20 -15.51 3.16 -10.20
C ALA A 20 -16.65 2.12 -10.25
N GLY A 21 -16.88 1.42 -9.14
CA GLY A 21 -17.91 0.39 -9.01
C GLY A 21 -17.62 -0.94 -9.69
N ILE A 22 -16.55 -1.04 -10.50
CA ILE A 22 -16.09 -2.29 -11.12
C ILE A 22 -14.78 -2.74 -10.46
N GLY A 23 -13.90 -1.80 -10.13
CA GLY A 23 -12.58 -2.07 -9.59
C GLY A 23 -11.62 -2.60 -10.66
N GLY A 24 -10.66 -3.42 -10.26
CA GLY A 24 -9.67 -4.00 -11.16
C GLY A 24 -8.38 -4.39 -10.45
N THR A 25 -7.33 -4.61 -11.25
CA THR A 25 -6.04 -5.08 -10.76
C THR A 25 -4.96 -4.04 -10.98
N VAL A 26 -4.26 -3.69 -9.90
CA VAL A 26 -2.99 -2.98 -9.94
C VAL A 26 -1.88 -4.02 -9.81
N LEU A 27 -1.21 -4.29 -10.93
CA LEU A 27 -0.06 -5.20 -10.99
C LEU A 27 1.23 -4.42 -10.74
N LEU A 28 1.94 -4.80 -9.68
CA LEU A 28 3.29 -4.33 -9.42
C LEU A 28 4.28 -5.33 -10.02
N LEU A 29 5.22 -4.81 -10.80
CA LEU A 29 6.35 -5.61 -11.29
C LEU A 29 7.31 -5.94 -10.14
N GLU A 30 8.28 -6.80 -10.41
CA GLU A 30 9.34 -7.06 -9.43
C GLU A 30 10.15 -5.78 -9.17
N GLY A 31 10.46 -5.50 -7.90
CA GLY A 31 11.12 -4.26 -7.53
C GLY A 31 10.95 -3.92 -6.05
N ASN A 32 11.74 -2.94 -5.61
CA ASN A 32 11.64 -2.37 -4.26
C ASN A 32 10.95 -1.02 -4.35
N TYR A 33 9.77 -0.93 -3.73
CA TYR A 33 8.92 0.24 -3.72
C TYR A 33 9.06 0.93 -2.37
N SER A 34 9.56 2.15 -2.36
CA SER A 34 9.71 2.96 -1.16
C SER A 34 8.41 3.67 -0.86
N ILE A 35 7.72 3.20 0.17
CA ILE A 35 6.49 3.81 0.67
C ILE A 35 6.94 4.81 1.73
N ALA A 36 6.75 6.10 1.48
CA ALA A 36 7.22 7.19 2.35
C ALA A 36 6.09 8.18 2.58
N THR A 37 6.18 9.04 3.60
CA THR A 37 5.18 10.08 3.97
C THR A 37 3.77 9.61 4.36
N SER A 38 3.22 8.57 3.74
CA SER A 38 1.92 7.95 4.01
C SER A 38 1.87 6.50 3.49
N GLY A 39 0.80 5.77 3.81
CA GLY A 39 0.56 4.41 3.31
C GLY A 39 -0.06 4.36 1.90
N ILE A 40 -0.27 3.14 1.41
CA ILE A 40 -1.09 2.84 0.24
C ILE A 40 -2.54 2.65 0.70
N ASP A 41 -3.45 3.55 0.31
CA ASP A 41 -4.82 3.54 0.78
C ASP A 41 -5.75 2.92 -0.27
N ILE A 42 -6.45 1.84 0.10
CA ILE A 42 -7.45 1.19 -0.74
C ILE A 42 -8.85 1.56 -0.24
N THR A 43 -9.40 2.63 -0.82
CA THR A 43 -10.71 3.22 -0.46
C THR A 43 -11.75 3.04 -1.56
N THR A 44 -11.69 1.91 -2.27
CA THR A 44 -12.71 1.50 -3.24
C THR A 44 -12.79 -0.03 -3.29
N SER A 45 -13.98 -0.57 -3.57
CA SER A 45 -14.22 -2.01 -3.61
C SER A 45 -13.67 -2.65 -4.89
N SER A 46 -13.55 -3.98 -4.88
CA SER A 46 -13.15 -4.82 -6.02
C SER A 46 -11.73 -4.52 -6.52
N VAL A 47 -10.82 -4.16 -5.62
CA VAL A 47 -9.41 -3.87 -5.95
C VAL A 47 -8.53 -5.07 -5.65
N ALA A 48 -7.72 -5.46 -6.62
CA ALA A 48 -6.62 -6.40 -6.44
C ALA A 48 -5.28 -5.67 -6.56
N LEU A 49 -4.55 -5.52 -5.47
CA LEU A 49 -3.14 -5.10 -5.47
C LEU A 49 -2.25 -6.34 -5.47
N VAL A 50 -1.64 -6.63 -6.62
CA VAL A 50 -0.95 -7.90 -6.87
C VAL A 50 0.49 -7.61 -7.25
N GLY A 51 1.43 -8.23 -6.55
CA GLY A 51 2.83 -8.24 -6.95
C GLY A 51 3.16 -9.35 -7.95
N SER A 52 4.33 -9.27 -8.57
CA SER A 52 4.85 -10.29 -9.48
C SER A 52 5.60 -11.42 -8.76
N GLY A 53 5.44 -11.52 -7.43
CA GLY A 53 6.07 -12.52 -6.57
C GLY A 53 6.74 -11.87 -5.36
N LYS A 54 7.48 -12.68 -4.58
CA LYS A 54 8.18 -12.20 -3.36
C LYS A 54 9.22 -11.12 -3.63
N GLY A 55 9.66 -10.96 -4.89
CA GLY A 55 10.56 -9.89 -5.33
C GLY A 55 9.88 -8.52 -5.50
N THR A 56 8.56 -8.44 -5.44
CA THR A 56 7.82 -7.18 -5.28
C THR A 56 7.79 -6.84 -3.79
N ILE A 57 8.59 -5.86 -3.37
CA ILE A 57 8.77 -5.49 -1.96
C ILE A 57 8.21 -4.08 -1.74
N LEU A 58 7.19 -3.96 -0.90
CA LEU A 58 6.71 -2.68 -0.38
C LEU A 58 7.47 -2.38 0.91
N ARG A 59 8.34 -1.37 0.88
CA ARG A 59 9.26 -1.07 1.96
C ARG A 59 8.91 0.25 2.64
N ARG A 60 8.71 0.20 3.95
CA ARG A 60 8.43 1.39 4.76
C ARG A 60 9.65 2.31 4.85
N ALA A 61 9.44 3.58 4.55
CA ALA A 61 10.42 4.66 4.64
C ALA A 61 9.94 5.84 5.51
N TRP A 62 8.96 5.62 6.40
CA TRP A 62 8.47 6.61 7.36
C TRP A 62 8.01 5.99 8.68
N ASN A 63 7.99 6.80 9.74
CA ASN A 63 7.23 6.51 10.96
C ASN A 63 5.88 7.19 10.88
N SER A 64 4.80 6.45 11.18
CA SER A 64 3.49 7.06 11.39
C SER A 64 3.51 7.95 12.63
N GLY A 65 2.60 8.93 12.65
CA GLY A 65 2.36 9.73 13.84
C GLY A 65 1.75 8.86 14.95
N PHE A 66 1.95 9.26 16.20
CA PHE A 66 1.42 8.50 17.35
C PHE A 66 -0.11 8.33 17.33
N THR A 67 -0.82 9.23 16.62
CA THR A 67 -2.28 9.23 16.49
C THR A 67 -2.77 8.65 15.17
N SER A 68 -1.88 8.31 14.23
CA SER A 68 -2.24 7.74 12.93
C SER A 68 -1.78 6.28 12.89
N ASN A 69 -2.73 5.35 12.97
CA ASN A 69 -2.46 3.91 12.89
C ASN A 69 -2.24 3.51 11.42
N ASP A 70 -1.15 3.98 10.81
CA ASP A 70 -0.93 3.83 9.36
C ASP A 70 -0.21 2.51 9.03
N GLY A 71 -0.84 1.71 8.16
CA GLY A 71 -0.23 0.55 7.53
C GLY A 71 0.73 0.93 6.40
N VAL A 72 1.51 -0.05 5.92
CA VAL A 72 2.15 0.09 4.59
C VAL A 72 1.07 0.06 3.51
N ILE A 73 0.06 -0.78 3.73
CA ILE A 73 -1.21 -0.76 3.03
C ILE A 73 -2.29 -0.50 4.08
N THR A 74 -3.27 0.34 3.80
CA THR A 74 -4.47 0.52 4.63
C THR A 74 -5.67 0.18 3.78
N VAL A 75 -6.54 -0.72 4.28
CA VAL A 75 -7.82 -1.03 3.62
C VAL A 75 -8.92 -0.24 4.31
N GLY A 76 -9.51 0.68 3.55
CA GLY A 76 -10.59 1.56 4.00
C GLY A 76 -10.15 2.85 4.66
N ASP A 77 -11.14 3.59 5.15
CA ASP A 77 -11.03 4.96 5.66
C ASP A 77 -11.59 5.12 7.09
N GLY A 78 -11.87 3.99 7.75
CA GLY A 78 -12.51 3.95 9.07
C GLY A 78 -13.99 4.33 9.10
N THR A 79 -14.60 4.64 7.96
CA THR A 79 -16.00 5.11 7.86
C THR A 79 -16.85 4.21 6.96
N ASN A 80 -16.33 3.82 5.81
CA ASN A 80 -17.03 3.05 4.79
C ASN A 80 -16.60 1.58 4.81
N ALA A 81 -17.53 0.69 4.41
CA ALA A 81 -17.23 -0.71 4.19
C ALA A 81 -16.77 -0.92 2.74
N TYR A 82 -15.59 -1.51 2.58
CA TYR A 82 -15.01 -1.87 1.29
C TYR A 82 -14.89 -3.38 1.18
N GLU A 83 -15.22 -3.94 0.01
CA GLU A 83 -15.31 -5.38 -0.21
C GLU A 83 -14.56 -5.83 -1.47
N GLY A 84 -14.29 -7.14 -1.57
CA GLY A 84 -13.61 -7.70 -2.75
C GLY A 84 -12.14 -7.26 -2.88
N ILE A 85 -11.50 -6.92 -1.77
CA ILE A 85 -10.10 -6.48 -1.75
C ILE A 85 -9.18 -7.70 -1.74
N VAL A 86 -8.21 -7.72 -2.66
CA VAL A 86 -7.17 -8.76 -2.74
C VAL A 86 -5.80 -8.11 -2.65
N ILE A 87 -4.98 -8.58 -1.71
CA ILE A 87 -3.56 -8.22 -1.60
C ILE A 87 -2.79 -9.52 -1.73
N ALA A 88 -2.01 -9.68 -2.80
CA ALA A 88 -1.41 -10.98 -3.12
C ALA A 88 -0.03 -10.86 -3.79
N ASN A 89 0.76 -11.93 -3.69
CA ASN A 89 2.03 -12.12 -4.40
C ASN A 89 3.04 -10.97 -4.26
N LEU A 90 3.11 -10.36 -3.06
CA LEU A 90 4.07 -9.32 -2.71
C LEU A 90 4.63 -9.55 -1.30
N SER A 91 5.73 -8.89 -0.99
CA SER A 91 6.35 -8.85 0.33
C SER A 91 6.19 -7.45 0.94
N ILE A 92 5.97 -7.39 2.26
CA ILE A 92 5.97 -6.13 3.01
C ILE A 92 7.19 -6.11 3.92
N ASP A 93 8.03 -5.11 3.76
CA ASP A 93 9.17 -4.82 4.63
C ASP A 93 8.85 -3.61 5.50
N GLY A 94 8.48 -3.89 6.76
CA GLY A 94 8.13 -2.86 7.74
C GLY A 94 9.32 -2.05 8.27
N GLN A 95 10.57 -2.44 7.94
CA GLN A 95 11.79 -1.69 8.31
C GLN A 95 11.88 -1.30 9.79
N LYS A 96 11.47 -2.19 10.71
CA LYS A 96 11.32 -1.89 12.16
C LYS A 96 12.61 -1.39 12.83
N THR A 97 13.77 -1.76 12.30
CA THR A 97 15.08 -1.30 12.78
C THR A 97 15.30 0.19 12.55
N THR A 98 14.83 0.73 11.41
CA THR A 98 14.95 2.15 11.05
C THR A 98 13.70 2.95 11.41
N HIS A 99 12.52 2.33 11.28
CA HIS A 99 11.21 2.92 11.51
C HIS A 99 10.53 2.22 12.68
N ALA A 100 10.91 2.63 13.89
CA ALA A 100 10.52 1.98 15.13
C ALA A 100 9.18 2.45 15.72
N GLY A 101 8.45 3.36 15.06
CA GLY A 101 7.15 3.87 15.51
C GLY A 101 6.19 2.77 15.98
N ASN A 102 5.49 3.02 17.09
CA ASN A 102 4.57 2.04 17.69
C ASN A 102 3.29 1.87 16.88
N ALA A 103 2.88 2.92 16.16
CA ALA A 103 1.73 2.91 15.26
C ALA A 103 2.10 2.49 13.82
N ASN A 104 3.30 1.93 13.61
CA ASN A 104 3.71 1.42 12.29
C ASN A 104 3.14 0.02 12.11
N HIS A 105 2.10 -0.11 11.29
CA HIS A 105 1.51 -1.40 10.94
C HIS A 105 1.98 -1.87 9.55
N CYS A 106 1.88 -3.18 9.29
CA CYS A 106 2.16 -3.72 7.96
C CYS A 106 0.94 -3.56 7.04
N ILE A 107 -0.23 -3.98 7.51
CA ILE A 107 -1.56 -3.80 6.88
C ILE A 107 -2.51 -3.31 7.96
#